data_AF-A0A7C5XQH8-F1
#
_entry.id   AF-A0A7C5XQH8-F1
#
_cell.length_a   1.000
_cell.length_b   1.000
_cell.length_c   1.000
_cell.angle_alpha   90.00
_cell.angle_beta   90.00
_cell.angle_gamma   90.00
#
_symmetry.space_group_name_H-M   'P 1'
#
loop_
_entity.id
_entity.type
_entity.pdbx_description
1 polymer ?
#
loop_
_entity_poly.entity_id
_entity_poly.type
_entity_poly.pdbx_seq_one_letter_code
_entity_poly.pdbx_strand_id
1 'polypeptide(L)'
;MHEREVEKAKEHFGKILAEQVERVEEMKKTQGFTDYKSLNPIRIGVIGGDGIGPSITECAKNVLEFMLKDEVASGKIEIVNIDGLTIENRAKVGKAIPDDVLSEIKKCHVLLKGPTTTPKKGDSWPNIESANVAMRRELDLFANVRPVKVPAEGIDWIFFRENTEGAYILGSKGVNATEDIAVDFTVATTQGSERIIRMAFDYAAKNSINKVSVVTKANVIKATDGKFLQIAEKISKDYPQVEWDDWFIDIMTAKLVDKKRRTQFKVMVMPNLYGDILTDEAAEFQG
;
A
#
# COMPACT_ATOMS: atom_id res chain seq x y z
N MET A 1 15.14 -8.94 -38.34
CA MET A 1 16.31 -8.26 -37.73
C MET A 1 16.18 -8.08 -36.21
N HIS A 2 15.05 -8.42 -35.56
CA HIS A 2 14.91 -8.33 -34.10
C HIS A 2 14.43 -9.62 -33.41
N GLU A 3 14.54 -10.77 -34.09
CA GLU A 3 13.98 -12.03 -33.57
C GLU A 3 14.67 -12.47 -32.27
N ARG A 4 15.98 -12.26 -32.16
CA ARG A 4 16.74 -12.61 -30.96
C ARG A 4 16.35 -11.76 -29.76
N GLU A 5 16.17 -10.47 -29.97
CA GLU A 5 15.73 -9.50 -28.97
C GLU A 5 14.32 -9.85 -28.47
N VAL A 6 13.40 -10.15 -29.41
CA VAL A 6 12.03 -10.57 -29.09
C VAL A 6 12.01 -11.88 -28.31
N GLU A 7 12.81 -12.89 -28.69
CA GLU A 7 12.88 -14.15 -27.93
C GLU A 7 13.40 -13.95 -26.51
N LYS A 8 14.43 -13.11 -26.31
CA LYS A 8 14.89 -12.75 -24.95
C LYS A 8 13.80 -12.10 -24.11
N ALA A 9 13.03 -11.18 -24.70
CA ALA A 9 11.92 -10.53 -24.00
C ALA A 9 10.82 -11.53 -23.62
N LYS A 10 10.52 -12.51 -24.49
CA LYS A 10 9.57 -13.60 -24.20
C LYS A 10 10.04 -14.48 -23.05
N GLU A 11 11.30 -14.91 -23.06
CA GLU A 11 11.88 -15.70 -21.97
C GLU A 11 11.83 -14.96 -20.64
N HIS A 12 12.12 -13.66 -20.65
CA HIS A 12 12.04 -12.79 -19.47
C HIS A 12 10.61 -12.68 -18.93
N PHE A 13 9.64 -12.41 -19.81
CA PHE A 13 8.22 -12.38 -19.43
C PHE A 13 7.74 -13.72 -18.89
N GLY A 14 8.17 -14.84 -19.47
CA GLY A 14 7.84 -16.19 -18.99
C GLY A 14 8.31 -16.43 -17.56
N LYS A 15 9.53 -16.00 -17.21
CA LYS A 15 10.06 -16.08 -15.84
C LYS A 15 9.23 -15.25 -14.87
N ILE A 16 8.93 -14.00 -15.23
CA ILE A 16 8.07 -13.11 -14.42
C ILE A 16 6.73 -13.77 -14.16
N LEU A 17 6.10 -14.34 -15.18
CA LEU A 17 4.80 -14.98 -15.04
C LEU A 17 4.85 -16.19 -14.11
N ALA A 18 5.88 -17.03 -14.23
CA ALA A 18 6.07 -18.18 -13.33
C ALA A 18 6.18 -17.74 -11.86
N GLU A 19 6.97 -16.70 -11.57
CA GLU A 19 7.10 -16.13 -10.22
C GLU A 19 5.75 -15.57 -9.71
N GLN A 20 4.94 -14.95 -10.57
CA GLN A 20 3.62 -14.44 -10.18
C GLN A 20 2.62 -15.58 -9.90
N VAL A 21 2.71 -16.70 -10.63
CA VAL A 21 1.90 -17.89 -10.36
C VAL A 21 2.25 -18.46 -8.99
N GLU A 22 3.54 -18.63 -8.69
CA GLU A 22 4.00 -19.08 -7.37
C GLU A 22 3.54 -18.13 -6.25
N ARG A 23 3.67 -16.81 -6.47
CA ARG A 23 3.19 -15.80 -5.52
C ARG A 23 1.69 -15.95 -5.24
N VAL A 24 0.87 -16.20 -6.27
CA VAL A 24 -0.57 -16.41 -6.10
C VAL A 24 -0.85 -17.68 -5.28
N GLU A 25 -0.08 -18.76 -5.48
CA GLU A 25 -0.22 -19.97 -4.66
C GLU A 25 0.14 -19.71 -3.20
N GLU A 26 1.16 -18.90 -2.92
CA GLU A 26 1.47 -18.46 -1.55
C GLU A 26 0.35 -17.59 -0.96
N MET A 27 -0.18 -16.63 -1.72
CA MET A 27 -1.29 -15.77 -1.26
C MET A 27 -2.55 -16.58 -0.89
N LYS A 28 -2.78 -17.73 -1.54
CA LYS A 28 -3.89 -18.64 -1.19
C LYS A 28 -3.66 -19.40 0.11
N LYS A 29 -2.41 -19.57 0.53
CA LYS A 29 -2.04 -20.25 1.79
C LYS A 29 -2.09 -19.30 2.99
N THR A 30 -1.95 -17.99 2.76
CA THR A 30 -1.96 -16.98 3.83
C THR A 30 -3.21 -17.12 4.69
N GLN A 31 -3.00 -17.27 6.00
CA GLN A 31 -4.08 -17.34 6.99
C GLN A 31 -4.77 -15.96 7.10
N GLY A 32 -6.02 -15.96 7.58
CA GLY A 32 -6.82 -14.74 7.71
C GLY A 32 -6.16 -13.67 8.59
N PHE A 33 -6.84 -12.53 8.75
CA PHE A 33 -6.33 -11.41 9.55
C PHE A 33 -5.98 -11.83 10.98
N THR A 34 -4.89 -11.27 11.51
CA THR A 34 -4.50 -11.39 12.90
C THR A 34 -5.65 -10.96 13.82
N ASP A 35 -6.08 -11.86 14.71
CA ASP A 35 -7.04 -11.51 15.76
C ASP A 35 -6.30 -10.85 16.93
N TYR A 36 -6.18 -9.52 16.88
CA TYR A 36 -5.52 -8.74 17.93
C TYR A 36 -6.14 -8.92 19.32
N LYS A 37 -7.40 -9.35 19.44
CA LYS A 37 -8.05 -9.59 20.73
C LYS A 37 -7.53 -10.84 21.44
N SER A 38 -6.98 -11.78 20.67
CA SER A 38 -6.40 -13.02 21.20
C SER A 38 -4.95 -12.88 21.66
N LEU A 39 -4.30 -11.75 21.34
CA LEU A 39 -2.89 -11.50 21.64
C LEU A 39 -2.71 -10.95 23.04
N ASN A 40 -1.75 -11.50 23.78
CA ASN A 40 -1.34 -10.99 25.09
C ASN A 40 0.12 -11.37 25.37
N PRO A 41 1.10 -10.45 25.25
CA PRO A 41 0.94 -9.02 24.91
C PRO A 41 0.78 -8.74 23.41
N ILE A 42 0.23 -7.57 23.09
CA ILE A 42 0.41 -6.93 21.78
C ILE A 42 1.74 -6.18 21.77
N ARG A 43 2.68 -6.59 20.91
CA ARG A 43 3.98 -5.95 20.77
C ARG A 43 3.95 -4.88 19.68
N ILE A 44 4.26 -3.64 20.08
CA ILE A 44 4.31 -2.45 19.22
C ILE A 44 5.78 -2.05 19.01
N GLY A 45 6.27 -2.20 17.79
CA GLY A 45 7.62 -1.77 17.41
C GLY A 45 7.65 -0.30 16.99
N VAL A 46 8.56 0.48 17.57
CA VAL A 46 8.74 1.91 17.27
C VAL A 46 10.04 2.10 16.50
N ILE A 47 9.95 2.64 15.29
CA ILE A 47 11.09 2.85 14.38
C ILE A 47 11.21 4.34 14.08
N GLY A 48 12.31 4.98 14.52
CA GLY A 48 12.51 6.43 14.36
C GLY A 48 12.64 6.89 12.90
N GLY A 49 13.27 6.09 12.04
CA GLY A 49 13.50 6.46 10.64
C GLY A 49 14.61 7.52 10.48
N ASP A 50 14.52 8.32 9.42
CA ASP A 50 15.55 9.26 8.95
C ASP A 50 15.10 10.73 9.08
N GLY A 51 16.07 11.66 9.05
CA GLY A 51 15.79 13.11 9.01
C GLY A 51 15.04 13.60 10.24
N ILE A 52 13.86 14.20 10.06
CA ILE A 52 12.99 14.63 11.18
C ILE A 52 12.34 13.44 11.92
N GLY A 53 12.46 12.23 11.36
CA GLY A 53 11.77 11.03 11.83
C GLY A 53 11.93 10.73 13.31
N PRO A 54 13.16 10.65 13.85
CA PRO A 54 13.38 10.38 15.27
C PRO A 54 12.61 11.33 16.19
N SER A 55 12.59 12.62 15.89
CA SER A 55 11.91 13.63 16.69
C SER A 55 10.39 13.47 16.65
N ILE A 56 9.79 13.30 15.46
CA ILE A 56 8.33 13.18 15.34
C ILE A 56 7.82 11.83 15.84
N THR A 57 8.60 10.76 15.67
CA THR A 57 8.26 9.43 16.18
C THR A 57 8.32 9.40 17.70
N GLU A 58 9.29 10.07 18.32
CA GLU A 58 9.34 10.17 19.78
C GLU A 58 8.12 10.94 20.33
N CYS A 59 7.72 12.04 19.70
CA CYS A 59 6.50 12.75 20.05
C CYS A 59 5.25 11.85 19.93
N ALA A 60 5.12 11.09 18.84
CA ALA A 60 4.01 10.16 18.64
C ALA A 60 4.01 9.02 19.67
N LYS A 61 5.20 8.48 19.98
CA LYS A 61 5.40 7.45 21.00
C LYS A 61 4.99 7.95 22.38
N ASN A 62 5.37 9.16 22.79
CA ASN A 62 4.98 9.73 24.08
C ASN A 62 3.46 9.82 24.25
N VAL A 63 2.75 10.25 23.20
CA VAL A 63 1.28 10.28 23.20
C VAL A 63 0.72 8.87 23.29
N LEU A 64 1.27 7.92 22.52
CA LEU A 64 0.87 6.52 22.53
C LEU A 64 1.03 5.87 23.91
N GLU A 65 2.19 6.05 24.54
CA GLU A 65 2.50 5.55 25.90
C GLU A 65 1.57 6.16 26.94
N PHE A 66 1.27 7.45 26.83
CA PHE A 66 0.31 8.11 27.72
C PHE A 66 -1.10 7.51 27.58
N MET A 67 -1.56 7.30 26.34
CA MET A 67 -2.88 6.74 26.06
C MET A 67 -3.02 5.27 26.47
N LEU A 68 -1.92 4.51 26.44
CA LEU A 68 -1.89 3.06 26.70
C LEU A 68 -1.26 2.71 28.06
N LYS A 69 -1.12 3.68 28.95
CA LYS A 69 -0.37 3.52 30.22
C LYS A 69 -0.88 2.35 31.07
N ASP A 70 -2.19 2.10 31.07
CA ASP A 70 -2.82 1.06 31.90
C ASP A 70 -2.62 -0.33 31.26
N GLU A 71 -2.68 -0.42 29.93
CA GLU A 71 -2.35 -1.63 29.16
C GLU A 71 -0.87 -1.99 29.25
N VAL A 72 0.02 -1.00 29.23
CA VAL A 72 1.45 -1.21 29.44
C VAL A 72 1.72 -1.66 30.88
N ALA A 73 1.15 -0.99 31.89
CA ALA A 73 1.33 -1.36 33.29
C ALA A 73 0.78 -2.76 33.62
N SER A 74 -0.30 -3.18 32.94
CA SER A 74 -0.87 -4.54 33.08
C SER A 74 -0.19 -5.60 32.22
N GLY A 75 0.82 -5.24 31.42
CA GLY A 75 1.55 -6.15 30.54
C GLY A 75 0.75 -6.64 29.32
N LYS A 76 -0.38 -5.99 29.00
CA LYS A 76 -1.17 -6.30 27.79
C LYS A 76 -0.52 -5.74 26.52
N ILE A 77 0.25 -4.67 26.65
CA ILE A 77 0.97 -4.02 25.56
C ILE A 77 2.45 -3.92 25.92
N GLU A 78 3.29 -4.29 24.96
CA GLU A 78 4.75 -4.14 25.03
C GLU A 78 5.18 -3.16 23.94
N ILE A 79 5.80 -2.05 24.31
CA ILE A 79 6.33 -1.06 23.36
C ILE A 79 7.85 -1.25 23.31
N VAL A 80 8.38 -1.49 22.10
CA VAL A 80 9.80 -1.75 21.88
C VAL A 80 10.36 -0.81 20.84
N ASN A 81 11.50 -0.19 21.12
CA ASN A 81 12.23 0.57 20.12
C ASN A 81 12.98 -0.40 19.19
N ILE A 82 12.94 -0.13 17.88
CA ILE A 82 13.68 -0.85 16.85
C ILE A 82 14.59 0.15 16.14
N ASP A 83 15.89 0.01 16.39
CA ASP A 83 16.92 0.83 15.77
C ASP A 83 17.46 0.19 14.49
N GLY A 84 18.29 0.94 13.75
CA GLY A 84 19.05 0.39 12.62
C GLY A 84 18.36 0.46 11.26
N LEU A 85 17.12 0.96 11.14
CA LEU A 85 16.47 1.22 9.84
C LEU A 85 16.91 2.56 9.19
N THR A 86 18.06 3.11 9.57
CA THR A 86 18.51 4.40 9.01
C THR A 86 19.11 4.22 7.62
N ILE A 87 19.14 5.31 6.83
CA ILE A 87 19.75 5.32 5.50
C ILE A 87 21.24 4.97 5.56
N GLU A 88 21.97 5.37 6.59
CA GLU A 88 23.39 5.05 6.79
C GLU A 88 23.61 3.54 6.94
N ASN A 89 22.80 2.88 7.78
CA ASN A 89 22.94 1.44 8.01
C ASN A 89 22.52 0.65 6.77
N ARG A 90 21.39 1.03 6.15
CA ARG A 90 20.90 0.44 4.89
C ARG A 90 21.93 0.56 3.76
N ALA A 91 22.56 1.73 3.61
CA ALA A 91 23.61 1.97 2.63
C ALA A 91 24.86 1.14 2.92
N LYS A 92 25.27 1.04 4.20
CA LYS A 92 26.42 0.25 4.63
C LYS A 92 26.28 -1.24 4.28
N VAL A 93 25.08 -1.81 4.45
CA VAL A 93 24.83 -3.24 4.16
C VAL A 93 24.28 -3.49 2.75
N GLY A 94 23.98 -2.43 1.98
CA GLY A 94 23.44 -2.52 0.63
C GLY A 94 22.04 -3.16 0.54
N LYS A 95 21.21 -3.03 1.59
CA LYS A 95 19.87 -3.63 1.66
C LYS A 95 18.79 -2.58 1.92
N ALA A 96 17.59 -2.84 1.41
CA ALA A 96 16.41 -2.02 1.72
C ALA A 96 16.09 -2.03 3.22
N ILE A 97 16.22 -3.19 3.86
CA ILE A 97 16.06 -3.41 5.30
C ILE A 97 17.18 -4.36 5.72
N PRO A 98 18.04 -4.00 6.71
CA PRO A 98 19.02 -4.93 7.27
C PRO A 98 18.33 -6.17 7.89
N ASP A 99 18.96 -7.35 7.79
CA ASP A 99 18.30 -8.62 8.16
C ASP A 99 17.97 -8.71 9.65
N ASP A 100 18.87 -8.19 10.50
CA ASP A 100 18.70 -8.08 11.94
C ASP A 100 17.50 -7.19 12.30
N VAL A 101 17.39 -6.05 11.61
CA VAL A 101 16.27 -5.11 11.77
C VAL A 101 14.96 -5.73 11.29
N LEU A 102 14.96 -6.42 10.15
CA LEU A 102 13.78 -7.13 9.63
C LEU A 102 13.32 -8.22 10.60
N SER A 103 14.25 -8.92 11.25
CA SER A 103 13.93 -9.93 12.27
C SER A 103 13.18 -9.32 13.45
N GLU A 104 13.63 -8.17 13.98
CA GLU A 104 12.93 -7.47 15.06
C GLU A 104 11.56 -6.95 14.63
N ILE A 105 11.46 -6.41 13.41
CA ILE A 105 10.19 -5.95 12.82
C ILE A 105 9.18 -7.11 12.76
N LYS A 106 9.59 -8.29 12.30
CA LYS A 106 8.70 -9.47 12.18
C LYS A 106 8.27 -10.05 13.53
N LYS A 107 8.91 -9.68 14.64
CA LYS A 107 8.47 -10.04 16.00
C LYS A 107 7.39 -9.11 16.56
N CYS A 108 7.03 -8.03 15.86
CA CYS A 108 6.05 -7.06 16.30
C CYS A 108 4.71 -7.26 15.58
N HIS A 109 3.61 -7.02 16.29
CA HIS A 109 2.25 -7.11 15.73
C HIS A 109 1.82 -5.79 15.09
N VAL A 110 2.32 -4.67 15.63
CA VAL A 110 2.03 -3.30 15.19
C VAL A 110 3.34 -2.53 15.09
N LEU A 111 3.44 -1.63 14.10
CA LEU A 111 4.61 -0.79 13.91
C LEU A 111 4.21 0.69 13.91
N LEU A 112 4.89 1.50 14.71
CA LEU A 112 4.92 2.96 14.59
C LEU A 112 6.24 3.35 13.93
N LYS A 113 6.20 3.84 12.69
CA LYS A 113 7.40 4.11 11.90
C LYS A 113 7.45 5.56 11.43
N GLY A 114 8.60 6.20 11.61
CA GLY A 114 8.95 7.49 11.02
C GLY A 114 9.32 7.43 9.54
N PRO A 115 9.46 8.58 8.86
CA PRO A 115 9.89 8.66 7.47
C PRO A 115 11.24 7.98 7.25
N THR A 116 11.45 7.40 6.07
CA THR A 116 12.74 6.80 5.67
C THR A 116 13.12 7.31 4.29
N THR A 117 14.38 7.67 4.11
CA THR A 117 14.92 8.18 2.87
C THR A 117 14.97 7.09 1.81
N THR A 118 14.50 7.41 0.60
CA THR A 118 14.69 6.55 -0.59
C THR A 118 15.67 7.27 -1.51
N PRO A 119 16.93 6.79 -1.61
CA PRO A 119 17.94 7.46 -2.41
C PRO A 119 17.64 7.31 -3.90
N LYS A 120 17.97 8.34 -4.67
CA LYS A 120 17.86 8.38 -6.13
C LYS A 120 19.23 8.24 -6.78
N LYS A 121 19.25 7.86 -8.07
CA LYS A 121 20.47 7.84 -8.86
C LYS A 121 21.10 9.24 -8.89
N GLY A 122 22.32 9.37 -8.37
CA GLY A 122 23.03 10.64 -8.27
C GLY A 122 23.08 11.23 -6.86
N ASP A 123 22.36 10.65 -5.90
CA ASP A 123 22.46 11.03 -4.49
C ASP A 123 23.80 10.56 -3.88
N SER A 124 24.12 11.07 -2.69
CA SER A 124 25.29 10.65 -1.91
C SER A 124 25.22 9.20 -1.41
N TRP A 125 24.06 8.56 -1.55
CA TRP A 125 23.80 7.20 -1.10
C TRP A 125 23.68 6.24 -2.29
N PRO A 126 24.04 4.95 -2.13
CA PRO A 126 23.85 3.95 -3.17
C PRO A 126 22.37 3.84 -3.53
N ASN A 127 22.09 3.54 -4.81
CA ASN A 127 20.73 3.33 -5.31
C ASN A 127 20.17 1.99 -4.79
N ILE A 128 19.63 2.01 -3.57
CA ILE A 128 19.01 0.86 -2.89
C ILE A 128 17.49 0.93 -2.96
N GLU A 129 16.82 -0.23 -2.92
CA GLU A 129 15.35 -0.31 -2.87
C GLU A 129 14.80 0.44 -1.63
N SER A 130 13.60 1.01 -1.78
CA SER A 130 12.90 1.73 -0.72
C SER A 130 12.57 0.80 0.46
N ALA A 131 12.94 1.18 1.68
CA ALA A 131 12.53 0.47 2.89
C ALA A 131 11.01 0.39 3.03
N ASN A 132 10.27 1.40 2.57
CA ASN A 132 8.81 1.41 2.63
C ASN A 132 8.22 0.30 1.75
N VAL A 133 8.69 0.17 0.51
CA VAL A 133 8.22 -0.85 -0.44
C VAL A 133 8.61 -2.23 0.04
N ALA A 134 9.87 -2.42 0.45
CA ALA A 134 10.35 -3.69 0.98
C ALA A 134 9.54 -4.14 2.21
N MET A 135 9.29 -3.23 3.16
CA MET A 135 8.53 -3.56 4.38
C MET A 135 7.10 -4.00 4.07
N ARG A 136 6.42 -3.30 3.15
CA ARG A 136 5.06 -3.66 2.73
C ARG A 136 5.00 -5.05 2.11
N ARG A 137 6.00 -5.41 1.31
CA ARG A 137 6.12 -6.74 0.71
C ARG A 137 6.44 -7.81 1.75
N GLU A 138 7.45 -7.59 2.59
CA GLU A 138 7.92 -8.56 3.58
C GLU A 138 6.89 -8.90 4.67
N LEU A 139 5.96 -7.97 4.92
CA LEU A 139 4.91 -8.09 5.92
C LEU A 139 3.50 -8.27 5.32
N ASP A 140 3.40 -8.39 3.99
CA ASP A 140 2.13 -8.45 3.23
C ASP A 140 1.11 -7.36 3.65
N LEU A 141 1.59 -6.12 3.84
CA LEU A 141 0.77 -4.95 4.20
C LEU A 141 0.04 -4.41 2.97
N PHE A 142 -0.95 -5.18 2.51
CA PHE A 142 -1.62 -5.00 1.23
C PHE A 142 -2.51 -3.78 1.10
N ALA A 143 -2.94 -3.20 2.21
CA ALA A 143 -3.81 -2.03 2.23
C ALA A 143 -3.02 -0.83 2.72
N ASN A 144 -2.94 0.21 1.89
CA ASN A 144 -2.64 1.55 2.36
C ASN A 144 -3.98 2.27 2.58
N VAL A 145 -4.30 2.53 3.84
CA VAL A 145 -5.54 3.23 4.23
C VAL A 145 -5.16 4.67 4.59
N ARG A 146 -5.68 5.64 3.84
CA ARG A 146 -5.35 7.06 4.02
C ARG A 146 -6.64 7.86 4.21
N PRO A 147 -6.94 8.33 5.44
CA PRO A 147 -8.03 9.27 5.66
C PRO A 147 -7.59 10.69 5.29
N VAL A 148 -8.49 11.45 4.66
CA VAL A 148 -8.33 12.88 4.38
C VAL A 148 -9.59 13.58 4.86
N LYS A 149 -9.44 14.48 5.83
CA LYS A 149 -10.57 15.15 6.47
C LYS A 149 -10.34 16.65 6.55
N VAL A 150 -11.22 17.40 5.91
CA VAL A 150 -11.26 18.87 5.91
C VAL A 150 -12.71 19.30 6.15
N PRO A 151 -13.17 19.32 7.41
CA PRO A 151 -14.59 19.54 7.73
C PRO A 151 -15.13 20.87 7.21
N ALA A 152 -14.32 21.92 7.22
CA ALA A 152 -14.67 23.24 6.68
C ALA A 152 -15.05 23.21 5.19
N GLU A 153 -14.57 22.20 4.47
CA GLU A 153 -14.79 21.99 3.04
C GLU A 153 -15.76 20.85 2.72
N GLY A 154 -16.34 20.24 3.76
CA GLY A 154 -17.22 19.08 3.66
C GLY A 154 -16.50 17.79 3.24
N ILE A 155 -15.18 17.74 3.40
CA ILE A 155 -14.33 16.62 2.99
C ILE A 155 -14.19 15.64 4.15
N ASP A 156 -14.59 14.40 3.91
CA ASP A 156 -14.35 13.23 4.76
C ASP A 156 -14.19 12.02 3.85
N TRP A 157 -12.95 11.80 3.41
CA TRP A 157 -12.57 10.75 2.48
C TRP A 157 -11.74 9.71 3.19
N ILE A 158 -11.94 8.46 2.81
CA ILE A 158 -11.04 7.38 3.17
C ILE A 158 -10.68 6.59 1.91
N PHE A 159 -9.37 6.51 1.67
CA PHE A 159 -8.82 5.82 0.53
C PHE A 159 -8.32 4.45 0.95
N PHE A 160 -8.68 3.43 0.17
CA PHE A 160 -8.17 2.06 0.24
C PHE A 160 -7.36 1.80 -1.02
N ARG A 161 -6.05 2.01 -0.90
CA ARG A 161 -5.09 1.77 -1.97
C ARG A 161 -4.54 0.36 -1.84
N GLU A 162 -4.63 -0.41 -2.92
CA GLU A 162 -3.90 -1.68 -3.05
C GLU A 162 -2.39 -1.37 -3.00
N ASN A 163 -1.61 -2.09 -2.19
CA ASN A 163 -0.25 -1.70 -1.81
C ASN A 163 0.80 -2.82 -2.00
N THR A 164 0.43 -3.92 -2.66
CA THR A 164 1.26 -5.12 -2.86
C THR A 164 1.33 -5.60 -4.32
N GLU A 165 0.57 -5.02 -5.24
CA GLU A 165 0.59 -5.33 -6.66
C GLU A 165 0.51 -4.06 -7.55
N GLY A 166 0.02 -4.20 -8.78
CA GLY A 166 0.02 -3.15 -9.80
C GLY A 166 1.38 -2.98 -10.48
N ALA A 167 1.71 -1.74 -10.86
CA ALA A 167 3.00 -1.41 -11.47
C ALA A 167 4.19 -1.51 -10.50
N TYR A 168 3.94 -1.53 -9.18
CA TYR A 168 5.01 -1.48 -8.17
C TYR A 168 5.67 -2.84 -7.95
N ILE A 169 4.91 -3.94 -8.02
CA ILE A 169 5.42 -5.27 -7.64
C ILE A 169 6.48 -5.81 -8.60
N LEU A 170 6.35 -5.45 -9.89
CA LEU A 170 7.32 -5.81 -10.91
C LEU A 170 8.29 -4.67 -11.23
N GLY A 171 8.28 -3.56 -10.48
CA GLY A 171 8.84 -2.26 -10.86
C GLY A 171 10.19 -2.27 -11.59
N SER A 172 11.18 -3.05 -11.12
CA SER A 172 12.52 -3.11 -11.75
C SER A 172 12.70 -4.23 -12.77
N LYS A 173 11.65 -5.01 -13.04
CA LYS A 173 11.66 -6.16 -13.95
C LYS A 173 11.21 -5.79 -15.38
N GLY A 174 11.01 -4.51 -15.67
CA GLY A 174 10.86 -4.03 -17.04
C GLY A 174 12.06 -4.41 -17.92
N VAL A 175 11.87 -4.37 -19.23
CA VAL A 175 12.90 -4.73 -20.21
C VAL A 175 12.94 -3.72 -21.36
N ASN A 176 14.14 -3.26 -21.71
CA ASN A 176 14.39 -2.64 -23.01
C ASN A 176 14.44 -3.77 -24.04
N ALA A 177 13.29 -4.09 -24.63
CA ALA A 177 13.14 -5.17 -25.60
C ALA A 177 13.99 -4.90 -26.84
N THR A 178 14.10 -3.65 -27.28
CA THR A 178 15.05 -3.18 -28.30
C THR A 178 15.63 -1.82 -27.87
N GLU A 179 16.45 -1.19 -28.71
CA GLU A 179 16.94 0.18 -28.46
C GLU A 179 15.80 1.22 -28.43
N ASP A 180 14.71 0.96 -29.16
CA ASP A 180 13.58 1.89 -29.30
C ASP A 180 12.37 1.51 -28.44
N ILE A 181 12.36 0.31 -27.84
CA ILE A 181 11.18 -0.23 -27.15
C ILE A 181 11.54 -0.68 -25.74
N ALA A 182 10.92 -0.02 -24.75
CA ALA A 182 10.87 -0.45 -23.37
C ALA A 182 9.48 -0.98 -23.01
N VAL A 183 9.42 -2.04 -22.20
CA VAL A 183 8.19 -2.65 -21.72
C VAL A 183 8.26 -2.81 -20.21
N ASP A 184 7.27 -2.23 -19.53
CA ASP A 184 7.00 -2.44 -18.12
C ASP A 184 5.71 -3.23 -17.93
N PHE A 185 5.57 -3.81 -16.74
CA PHE A 185 4.51 -4.74 -16.42
C PHE A 185 3.65 -4.23 -15.27
N THR A 186 2.35 -4.51 -15.36
CA THR A 186 1.39 -4.33 -14.27
C THR A 186 0.70 -5.67 -14.00
N VAL A 187 0.55 -6.03 -12.73
CA VAL A 187 -0.08 -7.28 -12.31
C VAL A 187 -1.22 -6.97 -11.36
N ALA A 188 -2.39 -7.54 -11.64
CA ALA A 188 -3.51 -7.57 -10.71
C ALA A 188 -3.95 -9.02 -10.52
N THR A 189 -3.99 -9.48 -9.28
CA THR A 189 -4.42 -10.83 -8.92
C THR A 189 -5.81 -10.78 -8.33
N THR A 190 -6.55 -11.89 -8.44
CA THR A 190 -7.88 -11.98 -7.83
C THR A 190 -7.80 -11.82 -6.33
N GLN A 191 -6.82 -12.46 -5.69
CA GLN A 191 -6.62 -12.43 -4.24
C GLN A 191 -6.28 -11.01 -3.76
N GLY A 192 -5.35 -10.32 -4.43
CA GLY A 192 -4.94 -8.95 -4.10
C GLY A 192 -6.07 -7.94 -4.26
N SER A 193 -6.80 -8.03 -5.38
CA SER A 193 -7.95 -7.17 -5.64
C SER A 193 -9.12 -7.45 -4.68
N GLU A 194 -9.44 -8.71 -4.42
CA GLU A 194 -10.57 -9.09 -3.55
C GLU A 194 -10.38 -8.57 -2.12
N ARG A 195 -9.19 -8.78 -1.53
CA ARG A 195 -8.95 -8.37 -0.14
C ARG A 195 -9.04 -6.86 0.07
N ILE A 196 -8.55 -6.04 -0.85
CA ILE A 196 -8.60 -4.57 -0.71
C ILE A 196 -10.01 -4.03 -0.96
N ILE A 197 -10.71 -4.57 -1.98
CA ILE A 197 -12.08 -4.15 -2.28
C ILE A 197 -13.01 -4.56 -1.15
N ARG A 198 -12.92 -5.82 -0.67
CA ARG A 198 -13.71 -6.29 0.46
C ARG A 198 -13.45 -5.46 1.71
N MET A 199 -12.19 -5.10 1.99
CA MET A 199 -11.85 -4.23 3.11
C MET A 199 -12.53 -2.85 3.01
N ALA A 200 -12.60 -2.26 1.82
CA ALA A 200 -13.28 -0.99 1.59
C ALA A 200 -14.80 -1.09 1.82
N PHE A 201 -15.45 -2.13 1.28
CA PHE A 201 -16.89 -2.38 1.51
C PHE A 201 -17.21 -2.72 2.96
N ASP A 202 -16.36 -3.53 3.63
CA ASP A 202 -16.47 -3.83 5.06
C ASP A 202 -16.37 -2.56 5.90
N TYR A 203 -15.41 -1.69 5.58
CA TYR A 203 -15.27 -0.41 6.26
C TYR A 203 -16.52 0.45 6.07
N ALA A 204 -17.03 0.54 4.84
CA ALA A 204 -18.23 1.30 4.54
C ALA A 204 -19.43 0.80 5.35
N ALA A 205 -19.69 -0.51 5.31
CA ALA A 205 -20.79 -1.15 6.03
C ALA A 205 -20.67 -1.00 7.56
N LYS A 206 -19.49 -1.24 8.14
CA LYS A 206 -19.25 -1.13 9.59
C LYS A 206 -19.41 0.29 10.13
N ASN A 207 -19.17 1.29 9.29
CA ASN A 207 -19.25 2.71 9.66
C ASN A 207 -20.53 3.39 9.15
N SER A 208 -21.53 2.62 8.69
CA SER A 208 -22.78 3.13 8.14
C SER A 208 -22.59 4.15 7.01
N ILE A 209 -21.52 3.97 6.23
CA ILE A 209 -21.27 4.73 5.00
C ILE A 209 -21.92 3.96 3.87
N ASN A 210 -22.87 4.60 3.19
CA ASN A 210 -23.70 3.97 2.16
C ASN A 210 -23.07 3.99 0.76
N LYS A 211 -21.81 4.40 0.60
CA LYS A 211 -21.18 4.56 -0.72
C LYS A 211 -19.70 4.19 -0.79
N VAL A 212 -19.34 3.38 -1.79
CA VAL A 212 -17.96 3.06 -2.19
C VAL A 212 -17.74 3.42 -3.67
N SER A 213 -16.69 4.19 -3.97
CA SER A 213 -16.28 4.51 -5.34
C SER A 213 -15.06 3.69 -5.74
N VAL A 214 -15.16 2.95 -6.85
CA VAL A 214 -14.09 2.10 -7.39
C VAL A 214 -13.35 2.85 -8.49
N VAL A 215 -12.08 3.18 -8.29
CA VAL A 215 -11.32 4.04 -9.22
C VAL A 215 -10.35 3.21 -10.06
N THR A 216 -10.49 3.30 -11.39
CA THR A 216 -9.69 2.50 -12.33
C THR A 216 -9.37 3.26 -13.63
N LYS A 217 -8.72 2.62 -14.60
CA LYS A 217 -8.66 3.05 -16.00
C LYS A 217 -9.08 1.91 -16.94
N ALA A 218 -10.14 1.18 -16.58
CA ALA A 218 -10.58 -0.03 -17.30
C ALA A 218 -10.94 0.18 -18.77
N ASN A 219 -11.24 1.41 -19.20
CA ASN A 219 -11.44 1.74 -20.61
C ASN A 219 -10.18 1.59 -21.48
N VAL A 220 -8.99 1.78 -20.89
CA VAL A 220 -7.69 1.63 -21.55
C VAL A 220 -6.97 0.36 -21.07
N ILE A 221 -6.86 0.18 -19.76
CA ILE A 221 -6.11 -0.92 -19.14
C ILE A 221 -7.06 -2.10 -18.88
N LYS A 222 -7.47 -2.77 -19.94
CA LYS A 222 -8.57 -3.76 -19.88
C LYS A 222 -8.27 -4.98 -19.00
N ALA A 223 -7.04 -5.47 -18.99
CA ALA A 223 -6.72 -6.76 -18.37
C ALA A 223 -6.65 -6.69 -16.82
N THR A 224 -5.91 -5.73 -16.28
CA THR A 224 -5.77 -5.56 -14.82
C THR A 224 -6.95 -4.81 -14.23
N ASP A 225 -7.29 -3.67 -14.80
CA ASP A 225 -8.32 -2.80 -14.23
C ASP A 225 -9.72 -3.33 -14.50
N GLY A 226 -9.93 -3.98 -15.65
CA GLY A 226 -11.16 -4.72 -15.92
C GLY A 226 -11.35 -5.88 -14.94
N LYS A 227 -10.27 -6.59 -14.56
CA LYS A 227 -10.33 -7.62 -13.50
C LYS A 227 -10.70 -7.00 -12.15
N PHE A 228 -10.06 -5.89 -11.77
CA PHE A 228 -10.35 -5.19 -10.52
C PHE A 228 -11.84 -4.78 -10.44
N LEU A 229 -12.37 -4.21 -11.53
CA LEU A 229 -13.78 -3.80 -11.62
C LEU A 229 -14.75 -4.98 -11.56
N GLN A 230 -14.48 -6.08 -12.28
CA GLN A 230 -15.29 -7.31 -12.23
C GLN A 230 -15.35 -7.90 -10.81
N ILE A 231 -14.22 -7.87 -10.09
CA ILE A 231 -14.16 -8.32 -8.71
C ILE A 231 -14.97 -7.40 -7.80
N ALA A 232 -14.91 -6.08 -8.01
CA ALA A 232 -15.72 -5.13 -7.26
C ALA A 232 -17.22 -5.36 -7.46
N GLU A 233 -17.67 -5.57 -8.69
CA GLU A 233 -19.07 -5.92 -8.99
C GLU A 233 -19.50 -7.23 -8.34
N LYS A 234 -18.60 -8.23 -8.27
CA LYS A 234 -18.87 -9.48 -7.57
C LYS A 234 -19.03 -9.26 -6.07
N ILE A 235 -18.11 -8.51 -5.46
CA ILE A 235 -18.08 -8.24 -4.02
C ILE A 235 -19.27 -7.38 -3.61
N SER A 236 -19.67 -6.38 -4.42
CA SER A 236 -20.78 -5.48 -4.07
C SER A 236 -22.10 -6.22 -3.82
N LYS A 237 -22.28 -7.42 -4.40
CA LYS A 237 -23.46 -8.27 -4.18
C LYS A 237 -23.57 -8.77 -2.73
N ASP A 238 -22.43 -8.85 -2.03
CA ASP A 238 -22.38 -9.20 -0.60
C ASP A 238 -22.76 -8.02 0.31
N TYR A 239 -22.85 -6.79 -0.24
CA TYR A 239 -23.10 -5.54 0.49
C TYR A 239 -24.26 -4.73 -0.12
N PRO A 240 -25.49 -5.26 -0.17
CA PRO A 240 -26.64 -4.59 -0.81
C PRO A 240 -27.00 -3.22 -0.17
N GLN A 241 -26.54 -2.96 1.05
CA GLN A 241 -26.70 -1.69 1.76
C GLN A 241 -25.69 -0.61 1.37
N VAL A 242 -24.66 -0.95 0.59
CA VAL A 242 -23.61 -0.03 0.14
C VAL A 242 -23.76 0.16 -1.36
N GLU A 243 -24.19 1.36 -1.76
CA GLU A 243 -24.17 1.76 -3.16
C GLU A 243 -22.73 1.83 -3.65
N TRP A 244 -22.49 1.51 -4.92
CA TRP A 244 -21.17 1.67 -5.50
C TRP A 244 -21.25 2.26 -6.91
N ASP A 245 -20.22 3.00 -7.26
CA ASP A 245 -19.99 3.52 -8.60
C ASP A 245 -18.54 3.29 -9.04
N ASP A 246 -18.32 3.28 -10.35
CA ASP A 246 -16.98 3.23 -10.93
C ASP A 246 -16.60 4.59 -11.51
N TRP A 247 -15.32 4.94 -11.34
CA TRP A 247 -14.76 6.17 -11.85
C TRP A 247 -13.46 5.91 -12.58
N PHE A 248 -13.28 6.56 -13.72
CA PHE A 248 -11.96 6.62 -14.33
C PHE A 248 -11.07 7.59 -13.58
N ILE A 249 -9.80 7.21 -13.37
CA ILE A 249 -8.85 7.97 -12.55
C ILE A 249 -8.70 9.43 -13.02
N ASP A 250 -8.72 9.70 -14.32
CA ASP A 250 -8.65 11.06 -14.87
C ASP A 250 -9.88 11.92 -14.55
N ILE A 251 -11.07 11.33 -14.57
CA ILE A 251 -12.29 12.04 -14.18
C ILE A 251 -12.35 12.17 -12.65
N MET A 252 -11.91 11.14 -11.91
CA MET A 252 -11.87 11.16 -10.45
C MET A 252 -11.01 12.31 -9.94
N THR A 253 -9.78 12.47 -10.44
CA THR A 253 -8.90 13.59 -10.02
C THR A 253 -9.55 14.95 -10.31
N ALA A 254 -10.14 15.11 -11.50
CA ALA A 254 -10.88 16.33 -11.85
C ALA A 254 -12.11 16.58 -10.96
N LYS A 255 -12.75 15.53 -10.45
CA LYS A 255 -13.93 15.61 -9.59
C LYS A 255 -13.60 15.75 -8.11
N LEU A 256 -12.39 15.40 -7.71
CA LEU A 256 -11.87 15.62 -6.37
C LEU A 256 -11.72 17.12 -6.08
N VAL A 257 -11.31 17.91 -7.08
CA VAL A 257 -11.22 19.39 -6.98
C VAL A 257 -12.56 20.11 -7.20
N ASP A 258 -13.57 19.44 -7.78
CA ASP A 258 -14.90 20.00 -8.03
C ASP A 258 -15.72 20.06 -6.73
N LYS A 259 -15.87 21.28 -6.17
CA LYS A 259 -16.61 21.53 -4.93
C LYS A 259 -18.04 20.98 -4.91
N LYS A 260 -18.68 20.83 -6.08
CA LYS A 260 -20.06 20.30 -6.17
C LYS A 260 -20.11 18.77 -6.07
N ARG A 261 -19.00 18.10 -6.37
CA ARG A 261 -18.92 16.64 -6.52
C ARG A 261 -18.12 15.98 -5.42
N ARG A 262 -17.02 16.61 -4.99
CA ARG A 262 -16.05 16.02 -4.06
C ARG A 262 -16.65 15.59 -2.71
N THR A 263 -17.72 16.24 -2.25
CA THR A 263 -18.40 15.92 -0.99
C THR A 263 -19.25 14.65 -1.07
N GLN A 264 -19.49 14.14 -2.29
CA GLN A 264 -20.23 12.90 -2.55
C GLN A 264 -19.33 11.67 -2.42
N PHE A 265 -18.00 11.82 -2.52
CA PHE A 265 -17.06 10.74 -2.28
C PHE A 265 -16.90 10.51 -0.78
N LYS A 266 -16.79 9.24 -0.39
CA LYS A 266 -16.66 8.80 1.02
C LYS A 266 -15.57 7.76 1.14
N VAL A 267 -15.86 6.53 0.72
CA VAL A 267 -14.90 5.44 0.64
C VAL A 267 -14.48 5.29 -0.81
N MET A 268 -13.17 5.28 -1.08
CA MET A 268 -12.63 5.11 -2.42
C MET A 268 -11.63 3.96 -2.42
N VAL A 269 -11.74 3.04 -3.38
CA VAL A 269 -10.85 1.88 -3.50
C VAL A 269 -10.24 1.79 -4.89
N MET A 270 -8.93 1.50 -4.95
CA MET A 270 -8.18 1.58 -6.21
C MET A 270 -6.89 0.76 -6.23
N PRO A 271 -6.43 0.39 -7.45
CA PRO A 271 -5.08 -0.13 -7.68
C PRO A 271 -3.97 0.82 -7.21
N ASN A 272 -2.79 0.25 -7.01
CA ASN A 272 -1.65 0.88 -6.34
C ASN A 272 -1.22 2.25 -6.90
N LEU A 273 -0.98 2.35 -8.20
CA LEU A 273 -0.49 3.59 -8.82
C LEU A 273 -1.50 4.73 -8.74
N TYR A 274 -2.78 4.43 -8.95
CA TYR A 274 -3.83 5.45 -8.86
C TYR A 274 -4.01 5.93 -7.43
N GLY A 275 -3.91 5.03 -6.46
CA GLY A 275 -3.93 5.38 -5.05
C GLY A 275 -2.73 6.22 -4.61
N ASP A 276 -1.54 5.98 -5.17
CA ASP A 276 -0.37 6.83 -4.89
C ASP A 276 -0.67 8.27 -5.27
N ILE A 277 -1.05 8.48 -6.53
CA ILE A 277 -1.28 9.81 -7.10
C ILE A 277 -2.47 10.49 -6.43
N LEU A 278 -3.63 9.84 -6.41
CA LEU A 278 -4.87 10.46 -5.95
C LEU A 278 -4.83 10.80 -4.46
N THR A 279 -4.15 10.00 -3.63
CA THR A 279 -4.08 10.29 -2.19
C THR A 279 -3.08 11.38 -1.85
N ASP A 280 -2.04 11.59 -2.66
CA ASP A 280 -1.16 12.75 -2.54
C ASP A 280 -1.90 14.03 -2.94
N GLU A 281 -2.62 14.03 -4.07
CA GLU A 281 -3.49 15.14 -4.45
C GLU A 281 -4.56 15.45 -3.37
N ALA A 282 -5.13 14.41 -2.75
CA ALA A 282 -6.11 14.56 -1.68
C ALA A 282 -5.50 15.19 -0.41
N ALA A 283 -4.25 14.90 -0.10
CA ALA A 283 -3.59 15.41 1.10
C ALA A 283 -3.34 16.93 1.03
N GLU A 284 -3.12 17.49 -0.16
CA GLU A 284 -2.96 18.94 -0.36
C GLU A 284 -4.15 19.76 0.15
N PHE A 285 -5.34 19.17 0.25
CA PHE A 285 -6.51 19.85 0.84
C PHE A 285 -6.38 20.06 2.35
N GLN A 286 -5.51 19.31 3.04
CA GLN A 286 -5.30 19.43 4.48
C GLN A 286 -4.31 20.54 4.86
N GLY A 287 -3.64 21.15 3.87
CA GLY A 287 -2.52 22.06 4.06
C GLY A 287 -1.21 21.34 4.38
#